data_AF-A0A257NGG9-F1
#
_entry.id   AF-A0A257NGG9-F1
#
_cell.length_a   1.000
_cell.length_b   1.000
_cell.length_c   1.000
_cell.angle_alpha   90.00
_cell.angle_beta   90.00
_cell.angle_gamma   90.00
#
_symmetry.space_group_name_H-M   'P 1'
#
loop_
_entity.id
_entity.type
_entity.pdbx_description
1 polymer ?
#
loop_
_entity_poly.entity_id
_entity_poly.type
_entity_poly.pdbx_seq_one_letter_code
_entity_poly.pdbx_strand_id
1 'polypeptide(L)'
;MDFTASKRMSIKKEDILEKLNPADSFTLAMDEEIRKDGLAGNYGCFALVLSNIPDIEALQQRITEFSQRFPVSQASLRQIGRRFYWCKRNDPPTLFFQHHCPDNQNEADFQQQT
;
A
#
# COMPACT_ATOMS: atom_id res chain seq x y z
N MET A 1 21.65 9.89 18.92
CA MET A 1 20.27 10.22 19.31
C MET A 1 19.87 11.42 18.49
N ASP A 2 19.01 11.26 17.50
CA ASP A 2 18.22 12.32 16.89
C ASP A 2 17.11 11.64 16.08
N PHE A 3 16.04 11.26 16.77
CA PHE A 3 14.78 10.91 16.11
C PHE A 3 14.09 12.24 15.82
N THR A 4 14.14 12.66 14.55
CA THR A 4 13.32 13.76 14.05
C THR A 4 11.87 13.46 14.41
N ALA A 5 11.31 14.32 15.26
CA ALA A 5 9.92 14.29 15.64
C ALA A 5 9.08 14.43 14.35
N SER A 6 8.60 13.30 13.83
CA SER A 6 7.57 13.27 12.81
C SER A 6 6.39 14.05 13.37
N LYS A 7 6.18 15.25 12.82
CA LYS A 7 5.17 16.22 13.20
C LYS A 7 3.84 15.48 13.30
N ARG A 8 3.34 15.22 14.52
CA ARG A 8 2.00 14.65 14.73
C ARG A 8 0.99 15.66 14.15
N MET A 9 0.62 15.44 12.91
CA MET A 9 -0.43 16.21 12.27
C MET A 9 -1.73 15.98 13.04
N SER A 10 -2.35 17.08 13.46
CA SER A 10 -3.73 17.07 13.95
C SER A 10 -4.62 16.52 12.85
N ILE A 11 -5.26 15.37 13.08
CA ILE A 11 -6.16 14.75 12.12
C ILE A 11 -7.45 15.55 12.12
N LYS A 12 -7.79 16.14 10.98
CA LYS A 12 -9.08 16.82 10.84
C LYS A 12 -10.16 15.78 10.59
N LYS A 13 -11.38 16.01 11.11
CA LYS A 13 -12.50 15.09 10.87
C LYS A 13 -12.80 14.93 9.38
N GLU A 14 -12.56 15.95 8.57
CA GLU A 14 -12.72 15.92 7.10
C GLU A 14 -11.78 14.95 6.37
N ASP A 15 -10.70 14.51 7.03
CA ASP A 15 -9.74 13.56 6.46
C ASP A 15 -10.14 12.09 6.70
N ILE A 16 -11.11 11.83 7.57
CA ILE A 16 -11.57 10.47 7.89
C ILE A 16 -12.47 9.99 6.75
N LEU A 17 -12.07 8.89 6.10
CA LEU A 17 -12.90 8.20 5.11
C LEU A 17 -13.88 7.26 5.78
N GLU A 18 -13.36 6.39 6.65
CA GLU A 18 -14.15 5.39 7.35
C GLU A 18 -13.42 4.86 8.60
N LYS A 19 -14.17 4.21 9.49
CA LYS A 19 -13.63 3.54 10.67
C LYS A 19 -13.08 2.17 10.26
N LEU A 20 -11.95 1.76 10.84
CA LEU A 20 -11.44 0.41 10.65
C LEU A 20 -12.48 -0.62 11.10
N ASN A 21 -12.70 -1.63 10.27
CA ASN A 21 -13.66 -2.67 10.60
C ASN A 21 -13.13 -3.51 11.81
N PRO A 22 -14.02 -4.11 12.62
CA PRO A 22 -13.58 -4.85 13.80
C PRO A 22 -12.70 -6.07 13.51
N ALA A 23 -12.91 -6.76 12.38
CA ALA A 23 -12.12 -7.94 12.01
C ALA A 23 -10.69 -7.55 11.65
N ASP A 24 -10.50 -6.49 10.86
CA ASP A 24 -9.19 -5.93 10.51
C ASP A 24 -8.43 -5.42 11.73
N SER A 25 -9.13 -5.03 12.79
CA SER A 25 -8.50 -4.60 14.05
C SER A 25 -7.73 -5.75 14.70
N PHE A 26 -8.21 -6.99 14.56
CA PHE A 26 -7.48 -8.17 15.02
C PHE A 26 -6.24 -8.41 14.15
N THR A 27 -6.40 -8.36 12.83
CA THR A 27 -5.30 -8.55 11.88
C THR A 27 -4.20 -7.49 12.06
N LEU A 28 -4.57 -6.25 12.38
CA LEU A 28 -3.64 -5.17 12.69
C LEU A 28 -2.83 -5.44 13.97
N ALA A 29 -3.47 -5.94 15.02
CA ALA A 29 -2.78 -6.29 16.26
C ALA A 29 -1.79 -7.44 16.02
N MET A 30 -2.20 -8.44 15.25
CA MET A 30 -1.32 -9.56 14.85
C MET A 30 -0.14 -9.08 13.98
N ASP A 31 -0.40 -8.19 13.02
CA ASP A 31 0.62 -7.59 12.16
C ASP A 31 1.70 -6.81 12.96
N GLU A 32 1.31 -6.14 14.05
CA GLU A 32 2.26 -5.49 14.95
C GLU A 32 3.22 -6.49 15.61
N GLU A 33 2.70 -7.62 16.10
CA GLU A 33 3.52 -8.67 16.72
C GLU A 33 4.44 -9.37 15.70
N ILE A 34 3.91 -9.70 14.52
CA ILE A 34 4.70 -10.29 13.42
C ILE A 34 5.89 -9.38 13.06
N ARG A 35 5.67 -8.07 12.97
CA ARG A 35 6.75 -7.11 12.68
C ARG A 35 7.75 -6.98 13.82
N LYS A 36 7.32 -7.08 15.09
CA LYS A 36 8.23 -7.07 16.25
C LYS A 36 9.20 -8.26 16.21
N ASP A 37 8.76 -9.38 15.66
CA ASP A 37 9.59 -10.57 15.44
C ASP A 37 10.49 -10.47 14.18
N GLY A 38 10.51 -9.33 13.50
CA GLY A 38 11.36 -9.08 12.33
C GLY A 38 10.83 -9.64 11.01
N LEU A 39 9.56 -10.08 10.97
CA LEU A 39 8.91 -10.59 9.76
C LEU A 39 8.21 -9.46 8.98
N ALA A 40 7.86 -9.72 7.73
CA ALA A 40 7.32 -8.74 6.79
C ALA A 40 5.91 -8.18 7.14
N GLY A 41 5.25 -8.72 8.17
CA GLY A 41 3.90 -8.31 8.58
C GLY A 41 2.80 -8.86 7.66
N ASN A 42 1.66 -8.19 7.66
CA ASN A 42 0.45 -8.53 6.93
C ASN A 42 0.45 -7.89 5.53
N TYR A 43 1.38 -8.30 4.68
CA TYR A 43 1.42 -7.94 3.26
C TYR A 43 1.09 -9.15 2.40
N GLY A 44 0.12 -8.99 1.49
CA GLY A 44 -0.28 -10.01 0.52
C GLY A 44 0.05 -9.57 -0.90
N CYS A 45 0.57 -10.47 -1.72
CA CYS A 45 0.88 -10.23 -3.12
C CYS A 45 0.36 -11.38 -3.98
N PHE A 46 -0.11 -11.04 -5.18
CA PHE A 46 -0.36 -12.01 -6.25
C PHE A 46 0.40 -11.56 -7.50
N ALA A 47 0.96 -12.52 -8.22
CA ALA A 47 1.64 -12.29 -9.49
C ALA A 47 0.88 -13.00 -10.60
N LEU A 48 0.71 -12.33 -11.75
CA LEU A 48 0.07 -12.88 -12.93
C LEU A 48 1.06 -12.87 -14.09
N VAL A 49 1.24 -14.03 -14.72
CA VAL A 49 2.01 -14.15 -15.96
C VAL A 49 1.04 -14.01 -17.12
N LEU A 50 1.29 -13.03 -17.99
CA LEU A 50 0.44 -12.73 -19.14
C LEU A 50 1.05 -13.36 -20.40
N SER A 51 0.20 -13.91 -21.27
CA SER A 51 0.63 -14.47 -22.55
C SER A 51 1.02 -13.41 -23.58
N ASN A 52 0.60 -12.16 -23.38
CA ASN A 52 0.85 -11.03 -24.27
C ASN A 52 1.21 -9.78 -23.47
N ILE A 53 1.83 -8.83 -24.14
CA ILE A 53 2.08 -7.50 -23.59
C ILE A 53 0.73 -6.79 -23.37
N PRO A 54 0.40 -6.36 -22.15
CA PRO A 54 -0.85 -5.67 -21.88
C PRO A 54 -0.83 -4.24 -22.43
N ASP A 55 -2.00 -3.71 -22.74
CA ASP A 55 -2.18 -2.28 -23.04
C ASP A 55 -1.97 -1.46 -21.75
N ILE A 56 -0.83 -0.78 -21.68
CA ILE A 56 -0.39 -0.04 -20.49
C ILE A 56 -1.27 1.19 -20.25
N GLU A 57 -1.68 1.90 -21.30
CA GLU A 57 -2.50 3.11 -21.17
C GLU A 57 -3.89 2.73 -20.61
N ALA A 58 -4.48 1.66 -21.16
CA ALA A 58 -5.75 1.13 -20.66
C ALA A 58 -5.67 0.65 -19.20
N LEU A 59 -4.57 0.00 -18.82
CA LEU A 59 -4.34 -0.42 -17.43
C LEU A 59 -4.24 0.80 -16.49
N GLN A 60 -3.43 1.80 -16.85
CA GLN A 60 -3.27 3.01 -16.04
C GLN A 60 -4.60 3.76 -15.86
N GLN A 61 -5.42 3.85 -16.91
CA GLN A 61 -6.75 4.43 -16.83
C GLN A 61 -7.64 3.64 -15.85
N ARG A 62 -7.69 2.31 -15.97
CA ARG A 62 -8.51 1.46 -15.09
C ARG A 62 -8.07 1.53 -13.62
N ILE A 63 -6.77 1.63 -13.36
CA ILE A 63 -6.26 1.83 -11.99
C ILE A 63 -6.66 3.20 -11.44
N THR A 64 -6.72 4.23 -12.29
CA THR A 64 -7.21 5.56 -11.90
C THR A 64 -8.70 5.54 -11.57
N GLU A 65 -9.52 4.86 -12.39
CA GLU A 65 -10.95 4.67 -12.10
C GLU A 65 -11.16 3.87 -10.81
N PHE A 66 -10.33 2.84 -10.57
CA PHE A 66 -10.34 2.07 -9.33
C PHE A 66 -10.07 2.95 -8.10
N SER A 67 -9.06 3.82 -8.13
CA SER A 67 -8.74 4.68 -6.98
C SER A 67 -9.86 5.69 -6.68
N GLN A 68 -10.52 6.21 -7.71
CA GLN A 68 -11.68 7.09 -7.57
C GLN A 68 -12.88 6.38 -6.93
N ARG A 69 -13.13 5.12 -7.33
CA ARG A 69 -14.24 4.32 -6.79
C ARG A 69 -13.95 3.78 -5.38
N PHE A 70 -12.69 3.52 -5.07
CA PHE A 70 -12.23 2.94 -3.80
C PHE A 70 -11.15 3.83 -3.16
N PRO A 71 -11.54 4.99 -2.60
CA PRO A 71 -10.57 5.96 -2.06
C PRO A 71 -9.72 5.42 -0.90
N VAL A 72 -10.16 4.35 -0.24
CA VAL A 72 -9.40 3.65 0.81
C VAL A 72 -8.09 3.06 0.27
N SER A 73 -8.01 2.73 -1.02
CA SER A 73 -6.77 2.20 -1.64
C SER A 73 -5.60 3.18 -1.60
N GLN A 74 -5.87 4.48 -1.42
CA GLN A 74 -4.85 5.54 -1.28
C GLN A 74 -4.80 6.12 0.15
N ALA A 75 -5.53 5.53 1.10
CA ALA A 75 -5.58 6.00 2.46
C ALA A 75 -4.36 5.57 3.29
N SER A 76 -4.21 6.13 4.48
CA SER A 76 -3.37 5.56 5.53
C SER A 76 -4.18 5.31 6.78
N LEU A 77 -3.85 4.21 7.47
CA LEU A 77 -4.45 3.90 8.76
C LEU A 77 -3.88 4.85 9.82
N ARG A 78 -4.75 5.47 10.61
CA ARG A 78 -4.35 6.34 11.72
C ARG A 78 -5.13 6.04 12.98
N GLN A 79 -4.44 6.12 14.12
CA GLN A 79 -5.06 6.01 15.43
C GLN A 79 -5.60 7.36 15.89
N ILE A 80 -6.89 7.43 16.23
CA ILE A 80 -7.55 8.60 16.81
C ILE A 80 -8.18 8.16 18.14
N GLY A 81 -7.54 8.55 19.25
CA GLY A 81 -7.88 8.03 20.58
C GLY A 81 -7.63 6.52 20.66
N ARG A 82 -8.66 5.73 20.98
CA ARG A 82 -8.59 4.26 21.10
C ARG A 82 -9.01 3.51 19.84
N ARG A 83 -9.27 4.21 18.73
CA ARG A 83 -9.83 3.62 17.50
C ARG A 83 -8.95 3.94 16.31
N PHE A 84 -8.96 3.04 15.33
CA PHE A 84 -8.27 3.23 14.05
C PHE A 84 -9.27 3.64 12.97
N TYR A 85 -8.80 4.48 12.05
CA TYR A 85 -9.57 5.02 10.94
C TYR A 85 -8.72 5.03 9.68
N TRP A 86 -9.35 4.77 8.54
CA TRP A 86 -8.76 5.02 7.24
C TRP A 86 -8.89 6.52 6.95
N CYS A 87 -7.75 7.19 6.79
CA CYS A 87 -7.69 8.63 6.57
C CYS A 87 -7.02 8.96 5.24
N LYS A 88 -7.44 10.06 4.62
CA LYS A 88 -6.79 10.64 3.45
C LYS A 88 -5.32 10.95 3.75
N ARG A 89 -4.48 10.79 2.73
CA ARG A 89 -3.07 11.20 2.75
C ARG A 89 -2.95 12.55 2.05
N ASN A 90 -2.07 13.42 2.55
CA ASN A 90 -1.67 14.60 1.79
C ASN A 90 -0.93 14.22 0.51
N ASP A 91 -0.15 13.14 0.61
CA ASP A 91 0.63 12.54 -0.46
C ASP A 91 0.25 11.06 -0.60
N PRO A 92 -0.77 10.75 -1.44
CA PRO A 92 -1.20 9.38 -1.69
C PRO A 92 -0.18 8.63 -2.57
N PRO A 93 0.02 7.32 -2.35
CA PRO A 93 0.95 6.55 -3.17
C PRO A 93 0.43 6.42 -4.60
N THR A 94 1.36 6.37 -5.56
CA THR A 94 1.07 5.92 -6.91
C THR A 94 0.67 4.43 -6.86
N LEU A 95 -0.42 4.07 -7.54
CA LEU A 95 -0.95 2.69 -7.53
C LEU A 95 -0.46 1.85 -8.72
N PHE A 96 0.06 2.50 -9.77
CA PHE A 96 0.53 1.84 -10.97
C PHE A 96 1.99 2.20 -11.23
N PHE A 97 2.83 1.17 -11.39
CA PHE A 97 4.22 1.30 -11.74
C PHE A 97 4.55 0.30 -12.83
N GLN A 98 5.43 0.70 -13.74
CA GLN A 98 5.95 -0.18 -14.78
C GLN A 98 7.46 -0.23 -14.64
N HIS A 99 7.99 -1.45 -14.53
CA HIS A 99 9.42 -1.71 -14.63
C HIS A 99 9.70 -2.30 -16.01
N HIS A 100 10.59 -1.67 -16.76
CA HIS A 100 11.05 -2.19 -18.04
C HIS A 100 12.25 -3.12 -17.78
N CYS A 101 12.14 -4.39 -18.19
CA CYS A 101 13.27 -5.30 -18.21
C CYS A 101 14.12 -4.99 -19.46
N PRO A 102 15.40 -4.60 -19.32
CA PRO A 102 16.26 -4.35 -20.48
C PRO A 102 16.48 -5.63 -21.30
N ASP A 103 16.60 -5.49 -22.62
CA ASP A 103 16.73 -6.62 -23.57
C ASP A 103 17.95 -7.53 -23.34
N ASN A 104 18.89 -7.11 -22.50
CA ASN A 104 20.13 -7.82 -22.20
C ASN A 104 20.08 -8.66 -20.90
N GLN A 105 18.95 -8.70 -20.20
CA GLN A 105 18.77 -9.54 -19.01
C GLN A 105 18.14 -10.89 -19.38
N ASN A 106 18.84 -11.97 -19.06
CA ASN A 106 18.32 -13.33 -19.16
C ASN A 106 17.43 -13.62 -17.94
N GLU A 107 16.29 -14.28 -18.16
CA GLU A 107 15.37 -14.73 -17.09
C GLU A 107 16.08 -15.51 -15.97
N ALA A 108 17.12 -16.29 -16.33
CA ALA A 108 17.92 -17.05 -15.37
C ALA A 108 18.75 -16.17 -14.40
N ASP A 109 19.13 -14.96 -14.80
CA ASP A 109 19.98 -14.06 -14.00
C ASP A 109 19.15 -13.16 -13.06
N PHE A 110 17.86 -12.97 -13.35
CA PHE A 110 16.96 -12.11 -12.57
C PHE A 110 16.68 -12.64 -11.15
N GLN A 111 16.58 -13.97 -10.99
CA GLN A 111 16.22 -14.58 -9.70
C GLN A 111 17.32 -14.50 -8.63
N GLN A 112 18.57 -14.17 -8.99
CA GLN A 112 19.71 -14.20 -8.06
C GLN A 112 20.06 -12.85 -7.42
N GLN A 113 19.36 -11.77 -7.77
CA GLN A 113 19.69 -10.41 -7.29
C GLN A 113 18.67 -9.78 -6.33
N THR A 114 17.66 -10.54 -5.88
CA THR A 114 16.62 -10.02 -4.96
C THR A 114 16.77 -10.57 -3.56
#